data_AF-A0A1J3EJU7-F1
#
_entry.id   AF-A0A1J3EJU7-F1
#
_cell.length_a   1.000
_cell.length_b   1.000
_cell.length_c   1.000
_cell.angle_alpha   90.00
_cell.angle_beta   90.00
_cell.angle_gamma   90.00
#
_symmetry.space_group_name_H-M   'P 1'
#
loop_
_entity.id
_entity.type
_entity.pdbx_description
1 polymer ?
#
loop_
_entity_poly.entity_id
_entity_poly.type
_entity_poly.pdbx_seq_one_letter_code
_entity_poly.pdbx_strand_id
1 'polypeptide(L)'
;VQWSYAIFWSSSSTQSGALEWGEGCYNGDLKKRKKRHEAHYKYGLQRSKQLRKLYMCMLEGDNSTTIRTTHDIDDHNCISTSMMLSPDDLSDEEWYYIVSMSYVFSPSQCLPGRA
;
A
#
# COMPACT_ATOMS: atom_id res chain seq x y z
N VAL A 1 16.70 -10.67 9.19
CA VAL A 1 15.64 -9.93 9.90
C VAL A 1 14.29 -10.35 9.32
N GLN A 2 13.33 -10.79 10.13
CA GLN A 2 11.98 -11.15 9.67
C GLN A 2 11.02 -9.99 9.95
N TRP A 3 10.51 -9.34 8.90
CA TRP A 3 9.55 -8.23 9.01
C TRP A 3 8.36 -8.48 8.07
N SER A 4 7.16 -8.08 8.49
CA SER A 4 5.93 -8.23 7.69
C SER A 4 5.66 -7.02 6.81
N TYR A 5 5.99 -5.82 7.29
CA TYR A 5 5.90 -4.58 6.52
C TYR A 5 6.86 -3.54 7.12
N ALA A 6 7.12 -2.48 6.37
CA ALA A 6 7.78 -1.26 6.82
C ALA A 6 6.99 -0.06 6.27
N ILE A 7 6.82 0.97 7.10
CA ILE A 7 6.08 2.19 6.74
C ILE A 7 6.96 3.38 7.04
N PHE A 8 7.02 4.30 6.09
CA PHE A 8 7.61 5.61 6.25
C PHE A 8 6.50 6.64 6.46
N TRP A 9 6.51 7.27 7.64
CA TRP A 9 5.62 8.37 7.98
C TRP A 9 6.31 9.69 7.62
N SER A 10 5.70 10.48 6.75
CA SER A 10 6.25 11.77 6.29
C SER A 10 5.52 12.93 6.94
N SER A 11 6.19 14.08 7.04
CA SER A 11 5.54 15.33 7.46
C SER A 11 4.37 15.65 6.56
N SER A 12 3.20 15.91 7.15
CA SER A 12 2.01 16.26 6.41
C SER A 12 2.15 17.62 5.74
N SER A 13 1.69 17.70 4.49
CA SER A 13 1.65 18.96 3.73
C SER A 13 0.47 19.86 4.12
N THR A 14 -0.58 19.28 4.73
CA THR A 14 -1.83 19.98 5.04
C THR A 14 -1.96 20.31 6.53
N GLN A 15 -1.29 19.55 7.41
CA GLN A 15 -1.35 19.74 8.85
C GLN A 15 0.06 19.90 9.44
N SER A 16 0.36 21.12 9.90
CA SER A 16 1.67 21.44 10.49
C SER A 16 2.02 20.53 11.66
N GLY A 17 3.18 19.89 11.57
CA GLY A 17 3.71 18.99 12.60
C GLY A 17 3.06 17.60 12.66
N ALA A 18 2.03 17.32 11.86
CA ALA A 18 1.46 15.99 11.79
C ALA A 18 2.27 15.08 10.85
N LEU A 19 2.18 13.78 11.07
CA LEU A 19 2.75 12.75 10.23
C LEU A 19 1.64 12.00 9.48
N GLU A 20 1.78 11.88 8.17
CA GLU A 20 0.88 11.12 7.31
C GLU A 20 1.64 9.96 6.65
N TRP A 21 0.89 9.01 6.07
CA TRP A 21 1.51 7.93 5.33
C TRP A 21 2.28 8.50 4.12
N GLY A 22 3.58 8.21 4.04
CA GLY A 22 4.44 8.65 2.95
C GLY A 22 4.71 7.53 1.95
N GLU A 23 5.30 6.43 2.41
CA GLU A 23 5.62 5.27 1.59
C GLU A 23 5.62 3.99 2.44
N GLY A 24 5.64 2.81 1.82
CA GLY A 24 5.71 1.56 2.56
C GLY A 24 6.06 0.36 1.70
N CYS A 25 6.44 -0.72 2.37
CA CYS A 25 6.72 -2.01 1.74
C CYS A 25 6.07 -3.14 2.56
N TYR A 26 5.36 -4.02 1.89
CA TYR A 26 4.73 -5.22 2.44
C TYR A 26 5.53 -6.48 2.05
N ASN A 27 5.71 -7.35 3.04
CA ASN A 27 6.53 -8.56 3.00
C ASN A 27 5.91 -9.74 3.77
N GLY A 28 4.64 -9.66 4.16
CA GLY A 28 4.00 -10.62 5.07
C GLY A 28 3.86 -12.03 4.50
N ASP A 29 3.50 -12.16 3.22
CA ASP A 29 3.25 -13.47 2.58
C ASP A 29 4.54 -14.22 2.17
N LEU A 30 5.70 -13.56 2.27
CA LEU A 30 7.01 -14.19 2.00
C LEU A 30 7.40 -15.25 3.03
N LYS A 31 6.79 -15.23 4.23
CA LYS A 31 7.08 -16.16 5.33
C LYS A 31 6.80 -17.62 4.98
N LYS A 32 5.95 -17.89 3.97
CA LYS A 32 5.49 -19.25 3.62
C LYS A 32 6.31 -19.94 2.51
N ARG A 33 7.23 -19.26 1.81
CA ARG A 33 7.97 -19.86 0.67
C ARG A 33 9.49 -19.83 0.85
N LYS A 34 10.07 -21.01 1.07
CA LYS A 34 11.52 -21.29 1.13
C LYS A 34 12.20 -21.22 -0.26
N LYS A 35 12.11 -20.08 -0.97
CA LYS A 35 12.76 -19.85 -2.29
C LYS A 35 13.75 -18.68 -2.28
N ARG A 36 14.51 -18.48 -3.37
CA ARG A 36 15.64 -17.52 -3.51
C ARG A 36 15.24 -16.06 -3.22
N HIS A 37 16.09 -15.35 -2.47
CA HIS A 37 15.93 -13.97 -1.99
C HIS A 37 15.60 -12.92 -3.07
N GLU A 38 16.02 -13.10 -4.32
CA GLU A 38 15.79 -12.12 -5.39
C GLU A 38 14.36 -12.14 -5.95
N ALA A 39 13.74 -13.32 -6.05
CA ALA A 39 12.34 -13.46 -6.49
C ALA A 39 11.36 -12.90 -5.44
N HIS A 40 11.79 -12.93 -4.19
CA HIS A 40 11.08 -12.52 -3.00
C HIS A 40 10.88 -11.00 -2.92
N TYR A 41 11.94 -10.22 -3.14
CA TYR A 41 11.84 -8.76 -3.16
C TYR A 41 10.89 -8.26 -4.27
N LYS A 42 10.97 -8.87 -5.46
CA LYS A 42 10.08 -8.54 -6.59
C LYS A 42 8.62 -8.83 -6.26
N TYR A 43 8.34 -9.96 -5.58
CA TYR A 43 6.99 -10.30 -5.16
C TYR A 43 6.46 -9.34 -4.09
N GLY A 44 7.24 -9.04 -3.05
CA GLY A 44 6.84 -8.09 -2.00
C GLY A 44 6.54 -6.70 -2.59
N LEU A 45 7.38 -6.22 -3.51
CA LEU A 45 7.14 -4.97 -4.22
C LEU A 45 5.86 -4.99 -5.06
N GLN A 46 5.61 -6.06 -5.82
CA GLN A 46 4.40 -6.21 -6.60
C GLN A 46 3.15 -6.23 -5.71
N ARG A 47 3.19 -6.98 -4.60
CA ARG A 47 2.08 -7.05 -3.65
C ARG A 47 1.82 -5.70 -2.98
N SER A 48 2.88 -4.99 -2.58
CA SER A 48 2.79 -3.64 -2.02
C SER A 48 2.07 -2.68 -2.97
N LYS A 49 2.40 -2.74 -4.28
CA LYS A 49 1.73 -1.92 -5.32
C LYS A 49 0.25 -2.28 -5.48
N GLN A 50 -0.11 -3.56 -5.43
CA GLN A 50 -1.51 -3.99 -5.49
C GLN A 50 -2.32 -3.50 -4.29
N LEU A 51 -1.76 -3.61 -3.08
CA LEU A 51 -2.41 -3.12 -1.85
C LEU A 51 -2.58 -1.60 -1.88
N ARG A 52 -1.56 -0.85 -2.33
CA ARG A 52 -1.64 0.61 -2.51
C ARG A 52 -2.70 0.99 -3.54
N LYS A 53 -2.77 0.29 -4.68
CA LYS A 53 -3.80 0.53 -5.70
C LYS A 53 -5.20 0.29 -5.13
N LEU A 54 -5.40 -0.79 -4.39
CA LEU A 54 -6.69 -1.07 -3.76
C LEU A 54 -7.09 0.05 -2.77
N TYR A 55 -6.15 0.51 -1.93
CA TYR A 55 -6.40 1.64 -1.02
C TYR A 55 -6.86 2.90 -1.77
N MET A 56 -6.19 3.27 -2.86
CA MET A 56 -6.58 4.42 -3.68
C MET A 56 -8.00 4.26 -4.26
N CYS A 57 -8.34 3.07 -4.78
CA CYS A 57 -9.68 2.81 -5.30
C CYS A 57 -10.77 2.89 -4.21
N MET A 58 -10.47 2.45 -2.98
CA MET A 58 -11.41 2.60 -1.86
C MET A 58 -11.58 4.07 -1.43
N LEU A 59 -10.51 4.86 -1.51
CA LEU A 59 -10.52 6.28 -1.12
C LEU A 59 -11.31 7.15 -2.10
N GLU A 60 -11.21 6.87 -3.40
CA GLU A 60 -11.93 7.57 -4.46
C GLU A 60 -13.46 7.30 -4.44
N GLY A 61 -13.90 6.31 -3.64
CA GLY A 61 -15.26 5.78 -3.67
C GLY A 61 -15.48 4.90 -4.90
N ASP A 62 -16.51 4.05 -4.88
CA ASP A 62 -16.83 3.12 -5.98
C ASP A 62 -17.35 3.88 -7.23
N ASN A 63 -16.49 4.63 -7.89
CA ASN A 63 -16.78 5.38 -9.12
C ASN A 63 -16.01 4.84 -10.33
N SER A 64 -15.34 3.69 -10.22
CA SER A 64 -14.61 3.08 -11.34
C SER A 64 -15.47 2.13 -12.19
N THR A 65 -16.47 2.68 -12.87
CA THR A 65 -16.45 2.61 -14.33
C THR A 65 -15.72 3.86 -14.81
N THR A 66 -14.45 3.71 -15.20
CA THR A 66 -13.59 4.73 -15.85
C THR A 66 -12.64 5.50 -14.94
N ILE A 67 -11.42 4.97 -14.74
CA ILE A 67 -10.23 5.81 -14.61
C ILE A 67 -9.48 5.73 -15.95
N ARG A 68 -9.82 6.69 -16.82
CA ARG A 68 -8.99 7.14 -17.94
C ARG A 68 -8.52 8.55 -17.60
N THR A 69 -7.24 8.70 -17.30
CA THR A 69 -6.44 9.91 -17.54
C THR A 69 -4.97 9.44 -17.62
N THR A 70 -4.48 8.99 -18.78
CA THR A 70 -3.58 9.74 -19.69
C THR A 70 -2.58 10.62 -18.94
N HIS A 71 -1.30 10.25 -18.84
CA HIS A 71 -0.31 10.51 -19.90
C HIS A 71 0.97 9.66 -19.64
N ASP A 72 1.53 9.08 -20.71
CA ASP A 72 2.81 8.35 -20.82
C ASP A 72 2.91 6.92 -20.23
N ILE A 73 2.49 5.92 -21.02
CA ILE A 73 3.39 4.97 -21.70
C ILE A 73 2.54 4.12 -22.64
N ASP A 74 2.99 4.12 -23.89
CA ASP A 74 2.59 3.24 -24.98
C ASP A 74 2.81 1.77 -24.57
N ASP A 75 1.79 1.10 -24.03
CA ASP A 75 1.74 -0.37 -23.99
C ASP A 75 0.27 -0.82 -23.87
N HIS A 76 -0.13 -1.67 -24.82
CA HIS A 76 -1.45 -2.28 -24.90
C HIS A 76 -1.67 -3.21 -23.70
N ASN A 77 -2.12 -2.71 -22.54
CA ASN A 77 -2.68 -3.57 -21.51
C ASN A 77 -3.71 -2.89 -20.59
N CYS A 78 -4.80 -2.42 -21.18
CA CYS A 78 -6.03 -2.08 -20.45
C CYS A 78 -6.80 -3.32 -19.93
N ILE A 79 -6.17 -4.50 -19.88
CA ILE A 79 -6.72 -5.74 -19.29
C ILE A 79 -6.09 -5.94 -17.89
N SER A 80 -6.56 -5.22 -16.87
CA SER A 80 -6.22 -5.59 -15.50
C SER A 80 -7.30 -5.23 -14.47
N THR A 81 -8.55 -5.20 -14.91
CA THR A 81 -9.70 -5.36 -14.01
C THR A 81 -9.78 -6.78 -13.42
N SER A 82 -8.92 -7.72 -13.85
CA SER A 82 -8.78 -9.08 -13.28
C SER A 82 -7.67 -9.23 -12.23
N MET A 83 -6.96 -8.17 -11.86
CA MET A 83 -5.87 -8.22 -10.85
C MET A 83 -6.08 -7.29 -9.65
N MET A 84 -7.23 -6.61 -9.56
CA MET A 84 -7.58 -5.91 -8.32
C MET A 84 -8.00 -6.94 -7.28
N LEU A 85 -7.34 -6.88 -6.13
CA LEU A 85 -7.68 -7.71 -4.98
C LEU A 85 -9.06 -7.31 -4.48
N SER A 86 -9.90 -8.29 -4.14
CA SER A 86 -11.10 -7.98 -3.36
C SER A 86 -10.67 -7.58 -1.95
N PRO A 87 -11.30 -6.57 -1.33
CA PRO A 87 -11.12 -6.28 0.10
C PRO A 87 -11.36 -7.51 0.98
N ASP A 88 -12.30 -8.38 0.57
CA ASP A 88 -12.66 -9.61 1.30
C ASP A 88 -11.58 -10.72 1.21
N ASP A 89 -10.66 -10.62 0.25
CA ASP A 89 -9.60 -11.62 0.02
C ASP A 89 -8.29 -11.29 0.78
N LEU A 90 -8.29 -10.24 1.61
CA LEU A 90 -7.11 -9.79 2.32
C LEU A 90 -6.91 -10.57 3.62
N SER A 91 -5.66 -10.93 3.90
CA SER A 91 -5.29 -11.37 5.26
C SER A 91 -5.36 -10.21 6.25
N ASP A 92 -5.49 -10.52 7.55
CA ASP A 92 -5.50 -9.52 8.62
C ASP A 92 -4.26 -8.59 8.56
N GLU A 93 -3.09 -9.14 8.23
CA GLU A 93 -1.87 -8.34 8.09
C GLU A 93 -1.89 -7.40 6.89
N GLU A 94 -2.52 -7.80 5.79
CA GLU A 94 -2.66 -6.96 4.59
C GLU A 94 -3.71 -5.87 4.81
N TRP A 95 -4.81 -6.23 5.46
CA TRP A 95 -5.83 -5.29 5.86
C TRP A 95 -5.24 -4.23 6.80
N TYR A 96 -4.47 -4.64 7.81
CA TYR A 96 -3.77 -3.71 8.71
C TYR A 96 -2.84 -2.76 7.94
N TYR A 97 -2.06 -3.29 6.98
CA TYR A 97 -1.15 -2.48 6.17
C TYR A 97 -1.89 -1.45 5.32
N ILE A 98 -3.01 -1.83 4.69
CA ILE A 98 -3.86 -0.91 3.92
C ILE A 98 -4.50 0.15 4.82
N VAL A 99 -5.11 -0.26 5.92
CA VAL A 99 -5.77 0.65 6.87
C VAL A 99 -4.77 1.66 7.42
N SER A 100 -3.50 1.27 7.63
CA SER A 100 -2.45 2.21 8.06
C SER A 100 -2.24 3.38 7.10
N MET A 101 -2.54 3.23 5.80
CA MET A 101 -2.37 4.31 4.81
C MET A 101 -3.33 5.48 5.01
N SER A 102 -4.41 5.31 5.78
CA SER A 102 -5.37 6.37 6.08
C SER A 102 -5.09 7.13 7.38
N TYR A 103 -4.07 6.72 8.15
CA TYR A 103 -3.77 7.35 9.43
C TYR A 103 -2.94 8.61 9.30
N VAL A 104 -3.26 9.57 10.15
CA VAL A 104 -2.48 10.78 10.41
C VAL A 104 -2.24 10.87 11.91
N PHE A 105 -1.02 11.22 12.31
CA PHE A 105 -0.62 11.34 13.71
C PHE A 105 -0.21 12.78 14.03
N SER A 106 -0.86 13.39 15.01
CA SER A 106 -0.43 14.67 15.57
C SER A 106 0.87 14.51 16.38
N PRO A 107 1.62 15.60 16.65
CA PRO A 107 2.74 15.56 17.58
C PRO A 107 2.34 14.91 18.91
N SER A 108 3.23 14.10 19.47
CA SER A 108 3.06 13.32 20.70
C SER A 108 1.96 12.25 20.69
N GLN A 109 1.33 11.97 19.54
CA GLN A 109 0.28 10.96 19.41
C GLN A 109 0.83 9.58 19.02
N CYS A 110 0.36 8.52 19.69
CA CYS A 110 0.69 7.13 19.35
C CYS A 110 2.21 6.88 19.21
N LEU A 111 2.63 5.78 18.60
CA LEU A 111 4.07 5.52 18.41
C LEU A 111 4.71 6.52 17.41
N PRO A 112 4.15 6.75 16.20
CA PRO A 112 4.81 7.63 15.22
C PRO A 112 4.93 9.09 15.67
N GLY A 113 3.91 9.66 16.31
CA GLY A 113 3.95 11.05 16.76
C GLY A 113 4.80 11.28 18.02
N ARG A 114 5.17 10.23 18.76
CA ARG A 114 6.08 10.31 19.93
C ARG A 114 7.54 9.98 19.58
N ALA A 115 7.79 9.41 18.40
CA ALA A 115 9.11 9.00 17.95
C ALA A 115 10.00 10.19 17.58
#